data_AF-A0AAV9L103-F1
#
_entry.id   AF-A0AAV9L103-F1
#
_cell.length_a   1.000
_cell.length_b   1.000
_cell.length_c   1.000
_cell.angle_alpha   90.00
_cell.angle_beta   90.00
_cell.angle_gamma   90.00
#
_symmetry.space_group_name_H-M   'P 1'
#
loop_
_entity.id
_entity.type
_entity.pdbx_description
1 polymer ?
#
loop_
_entity_poly.entity_id
_entity_poly.type
_entity_poly.pdbx_seq_one_letter_code
_entity_poly.pdbx_strand_id
1 'polypeptide(L)'
;MIQFRLCIIEPQTPDYLTIEPLDAGFGAIVQHCKELRRLSLSGLLTDRVFEYIGSHAKKLEMISLAFVGDSNLGLHYVLSGCESLRKLEIGDCSFGDEAMSNCSVNFETCKLLAQKLSGLNVEVIDERGHPDTRPESCPVGKLYTYKTVSGRRFNTRGFVWIIDKNSVVMYFWSCSVV
;
A
#
# COMPACT_ATOMS: atom_id res chain seq x y z
N MET A 1 2.69 -14.32 19.62
CA MET A 1 2.60 -13.54 18.37
C MET A 1 4.00 -13.02 18.06
N ILE A 2 4.62 -13.38 16.93
CA ILE A 2 5.98 -12.92 16.60
C ILE A 2 5.87 -11.59 15.86
N GLN A 3 6.57 -10.57 16.37
CA GLN A 3 6.64 -9.23 15.79
C GLN A 3 8.10 -8.79 15.68
N PHE A 4 8.43 -8.10 14.60
CA PHE A 4 9.71 -7.44 14.41
C PHE A 4 9.48 -5.96 14.08
N ARG A 5 10.19 -5.08 14.76
CA ARG A 5 10.13 -3.63 14.53
C ARG A 5 11.54 -3.07 14.61
N LEU A 6 11.98 -2.49 13.50
CA LEU A 6 13.09 -1.55 13.47
C LEU A 6 12.49 -0.16 13.20
N CYS A 7 13.00 0.84 13.91
CA CYS A 7 12.54 2.22 13.78
C CYS A 7 13.77 3.12 13.79
N ILE A 8 14.18 3.55 12.61
CA ILE A 8 15.21 4.55 12.41
C ILE A 8 14.47 5.88 12.21
N ILE A 9 14.81 6.86 13.06
CA ILE A 9 14.13 8.15 13.10
C ILE A 9 14.49 8.98 11.86
N GLU A 10 15.73 8.85 11.41
CA GLU A 10 16.22 9.56 10.23
C GLU A 10 15.74 8.85 8.95
N PRO A 11 15.11 9.58 8.01
CA PRO A 11 14.64 9.01 6.75
C PRO A 11 15.81 8.45 5.92
N GLN A 12 15.59 7.33 5.23
CA GLN A 12 16.53 6.75 4.27
C GLN A 12 17.95 6.50 4.83
N THR A 13 18.09 6.26 6.14
CA THR A 13 19.40 5.96 6.74
C THR A 13 19.92 4.59 6.27
N PRO A 14 21.10 4.53 5.63
CA PRO A 14 21.72 3.27 5.24
C PRO A 14 22.29 2.50 6.44
N ASP A 15 22.79 1.29 6.19
CA ASP A 15 23.63 0.60 7.16
C ASP A 15 24.83 1.47 7.56
N TYR A 16 25.10 1.59 8.86
CA TYR A 16 26.10 2.54 9.37
C TYR A 16 27.55 2.14 9.05
N LEU A 17 27.81 0.87 8.71
CA LEU A 17 29.14 0.38 8.35
C LEU A 17 29.29 0.28 6.84
N THR A 18 28.35 -0.39 6.18
CA THR A 18 28.46 -0.70 4.74
C THR A 18 27.94 0.42 3.86
N ILE A 19 27.11 1.33 4.42
CA ILE A 19 26.42 2.39 3.68
C ILE A 19 25.44 1.81 2.63
N GLU A 20 25.10 0.53 2.74
CA GLU A 20 24.16 -0.16 1.84
C GLU A 20 22.70 -0.13 2.35
N PRO A 21 21.71 -0.41 1.49
CA PRO A 21 20.33 -0.63 1.91
C PRO A 21 20.20 -1.82 2.87
N LEU A 22 19.23 -1.74 3.78
CA LEU A 22 18.95 -2.78 4.79
C LEU A 22 18.17 -3.99 4.26
N ASP A 23 18.01 -4.08 2.93
CA ASP A 23 17.18 -5.08 2.25
C ASP A 23 17.57 -6.51 2.61
N ALA A 24 18.87 -6.81 2.64
CA ALA A 24 19.37 -8.15 2.95
C ALA A 24 19.07 -8.55 4.40
N GLY A 25 19.18 -7.61 5.34
CA GLY A 25 18.88 -7.84 6.76
C GLY A 25 17.42 -8.19 6.97
N PHE A 26 16.50 -7.37 6.43
CA PHE A 26 15.08 -7.66 6.50
C PHE A 26 14.68 -8.89 5.68
N GLY A 27 15.33 -9.12 4.54
CA GLY A 27 15.19 -10.33 3.74
C GLY A 27 15.48 -11.59 4.56
N ALA A 28 16.59 -11.60 5.29
CA ALA A 28 16.94 -12.71 6.18
C ALA A 28 15.88 -12.93 7.27
N ILE A 29 15.33 -11.85 7.85
CA ILE A 29 14.26 -11.95 8.86
C ILE A 29 13.03 -12.65 8.28
N VAL A 30 12.51 -12.20 7.15
CA VAL A 30 11.30 -12.81 6.56
C VAL A 30 11.56 -14.20 5.98
N GLN A 31 12.81 -14.48 5.59
CA GLN A 31 13.23 -15.82 5.15
C GLN A 31 13.25 -16.84 6.29
N HIS A 32 13.67 -16.47 7.49
CA HIS A 32 13.83 -17.42 8.59
C HIS A 32 12.65 -17.40 9.58
N CYS A 33 12.05 -16.23 9.82
CA CYS A 33 10.93 -16.08 10.74
C CYS A 33 9.58 -16.37 10.06
N LYS A 34 9.32 -17.64 9.72
CA LYS A 34 8.09 -18.03 8.99
C LYS A 34 6.77 -17.75 9.73
N GLU A 35 6.82 -17.65 11.05
CA GLU A 35 5.67 -17.32 11.90
C GLU A 35 5.53 -15.81 12.19
N LEU A 36 6.27 -14.95 11.49
CA LEU A 36 6.20 -13.49 11.65
C LEU A 36 4.81 -12.97 11.27
N ARG A 37 4.18 -12.24 12.20
CA ARG A 37 2.83 -11.68 12.02
C ARG A 37 2.81 -10.17 11.90
N ARG A 38 3.80 -9.47 12.47
CA ARG A 38 3.91 -8.00 12.36
C ARG A 38 5.32 -7.59 12.00
N LEU A 39 5.42 -6.71 11.02
CA LEU A 39 6.69 -6.18 10.53
C LEU A 39 6.59 -4.66 10.40
N SER A 40 7.53 -3.95 11.01
CA SER A 40 7.71 -2.51 10.81
C SER A 40 9.10 -2.25 10.25
N LEU A 41 9.15 -1.50 9.15
CA LEU A 41 10.33 -1.25 8.32
C LEU A 41 10.65 0.25 8.29
N SER A 42 11.95 0.57 8.36
CA SER A 42 12.51 1.92 8.32
C SER A 42 13.97 1.86 7.90
N GLY A 43 14.53 2.98 7.43
CA GLY A 43 15.90 3.09 6.92
C GLY A 43 15.94 3.10 5.39
N LEU A 44 17.13 3.00 4.80
CA LEU A 44 17.30 2.88 3.35
C LEU A 44 16.86 1.49 2.90
N LEU A 45 15.76 1.43 2.16
CA LEU A 45 15.20 0.19 1.61
C LEU A 45 14.79 0.39 0.16
N THR A 46 15.07 -0.60 -0.67
CA THR A 46 14.69 -0.62 -2.08
C THR A 46 13.51 -1.56 -2.32
N ASP A 47 12.98 -1.58 -3.54
CA ASP A 47 11.92 -2.53 -3.95
C ASP A 47 12.28 -4.00 -3.67
N ARG A 48 13.57 -4.33 -3.57
CA ARG A 48 14.08 -5.68 -3.28
C ARG A 48 13.63 -6.22 -1.92
N VAL A 49 13.53 -5.37 -0.89
CA VAL A 49 13.05 -5.84 0.43
C VAL A 49 11.60 -6.31 0.34
N PHE A 50 10.79 -5.62 -0.46
CA PHE A 50 9.38 -5.93 -0.64
C PHE A 50 9.17 -7.19 -1.45
N GLU A 51 10.05 -7.46 -2.42
CA GLU A 51 10.09 -8.75 -3.12
C GLU A 51 10.34 -9.90 -2.14
N TYR A 52 11.31 -9.78 -1.22
CA TYR A 52 11.56 -10.78 -0.18
C TYR A 52 10.35 -10.96 0.74
N ILE A 53 9.71 -9.87 1.15
CA ILE A 53 8.51 -9.90 2.00
C ILE A 53 7.37 -10.62 1.28
N GLY A 54 7.06 -10.24 0.04
CA GLY A 54 6.02 -10.89 -0.76
C GLY A 54 6.29 -12.38 -0.98
N SER A 55 7.55 -12.74 -1.17
CA SER A 55 7.98 -14.12 -1.42
C SER A 55 7.92 -15.00 -0.17
N HIS A 56 8.26 -14.47 1.01
CA HIS A 56 8.51 -15.29 2.19
C HIS A 56 7.56 -15.06 3.38
N ALA A 57 6.97 -13.87 3.52
CA ALA A 57 6.20 -13.47 4.71
C ALA A 57 4.71 -13.87 4.61
N LYS A 58 4.42 -15.14 4.36
CA LYS A 58 3.05 -15.62 4.07
C LYS A 58 2.06 -15.48 5.24
N LYS A 59 2.56 -15.48 6.48
CA LYS A 59 1.78 -15.32 7.71
C LYS A 59 1.73 -13.88 8.22
N LEU A 60 2.27 -12.92 7.48
CA LEU A 60 2.29 -11.52 7.88
C LEU A 60 0.86 -10.95 7.87
N GLU A 61 0.42 -10.46 9.02
CA GLU A 61 -0.91 -9.88 9.21
C GLU A 61 -0.89 -8.36 9.16
N MET A 62 0.21 -7.75 9.60
CA MET A 62 0.37 -6.29 9.66
C MET A 62 1.75 -5.89 9.18
N ILE A 63 1.78 -4.93 8.25
CA ILE A 63 3.01 -4.27 7.81
C ILE A 63 2.88 -2.76 8.00
N SER A 64 3.94 -2.14 8.50
CA SER A 64 4.02 -0.69 8.70
C SER A 64 5.30 -0.18 8.04
N LEU A 65 5.14 0.76 7.12
CA LEU A 65 6.16 1.28 6.22
C LEU A 65 6.35 2.76 6.51
N ALA A 66 7.59 3.16 6.81
CA ALA A 66 7.96 4.56 7.04
C ALA A 66 9.18 4.94 6.20
N PHE A 67 9.06 5.96 5.35
CA PHE A 67 10.15 6.48 4.49
C PHE A 67 10.78 5.45 3.53
N VAL A 68 9.98 4.54 2.96
CA VAL A 68 10.50 3.38 2.20
C VAL A 68 9.86 3.22 0.83
N GLY A 69 10.61 2.62 -0.09
CA GLY A 69 10.18 2.21 -1.43
C GLY A 69 10.53 3.23 -2.50
N ASP A 70 11.03 2.73 -3.63
CA ASP A 70 11.46 3.52 -4.77
C ASP A 70 10.34 3.62 -5.82
N SER A 71 9.49 2.59 -5.92
CA SER A 71 8.43 2.52 -6.92
C SER A 71 7.18 1.79 -6.43
N ASN A 72 6.11 1.86 -7.23
CA ASN A 72 4.86 1.12 -6.97
C ASN A 72 5.05 -0.41 -6.95
N LEU A 73 6.16 -0.94 -7.46
CA LEU A 73 6.45 -2.38 -7.45
C LEU A 73 6.57 -2.92 -6.03
N GLY A 74 7.17 -2.17 -5.10
CA GLY A 74 7.31 -2.59 -3.72
C GLY A 74 5.95 -2.91 -3.08
N LEU A 75 4.98 -2.02 -3.26
CA LEU A 75 3.63 -2.23 -2.75
C LEU A 75 2.92 -3.39 -3.46
N HIS A 76 3.11 -3.53 -4.78
CA HIS A 76 2.58 -4.66 -5.54
C HIS A 76 3.09 -6.02 -5.00
N TYR A 77 4.38 -6.17 -4.71
CA TYR A 77 4.94 -7.42 -4.14
C TYR A 77 4.30 -7.78 -2.80
N VAL A 78 4.05 -6.80 -1.94
CA VAL A 78 3.42 -7.02 -0.64
C VAL A 78 1.97 -7.48 -0.81
N LEU A 79 1.18 -6.78 -1.63
CA LEU A 79 -0.24 -7.07 -1.80
C LEU A 79 -0.49 -8.39 -2.52
N SER A 80 0.31 -8.69 -3.55
CA SER A 80 0.24 -9.95 -4.27
C SER A 80 0.77 -11.12 -3.44
N GLY A 81 1.90 -10.95 -2.75
CA GLY A 81 2.62 -12.04 -2.09
C GLY A 81 2.20 -12.36 -0.65
N CYS A 82 1.74 -11.37 0.13
CA CYS A 82 1.35 -11.59 1.53
C CYS A 82 -0.12 -12.05 1.62
N GLU A 83 -0.33 -13.34 1.84
CA GLU A 83 -1.68 -13.95 1.85
C GLU A 83 -2.49 -13.61 3.10
N SER A 84 -1.82 -13.47 4.25
CA SER A 84 -2.48 -13.24 5.55
C SER A 84 -2.65 -11.76 5.89
N LEU A 85 -2.29 -10.85 4.98
CA LEU A 85 -2.22 -9.41 5.26
C LEU A 85 -3.62 -8.83 5.53
N ARG A 86 -3.74 -8.13 6.67
CA ARG A 86 -4.99 -7.52 7.15
C ARG A 86 -4.87 -6.05 7.44
N LYS A 87 -3.65 -5.56 7.66
CA LYS A 87 -3.38 -4.16 7.96
C LYS A 87 -2.10 -3.70 7.26
N LEU A 88 -2.22 -2.60 6.53
CA LEU A 88 -1.13 -1.91 5.88
C LEU A 88 -1.13 -0.47 6.40
N GLU A 89 0.01 -0.03 6.91
CA GLU A 89 0.24 1.35 7.30
C GLU A 89 1.41 1.89 6.46
N ILE A 90 1.20 3.05 5.83
CA ILE A 90 2.21 3.76 5.06
C ILE A 90 2.25 5.18 5.60
N GLY A 91 3.39 5.59 6.15
CA GLY A 91 3.65 6.95 6.61
C GLY A 91 4.87 7.52 5.89
N ASP A 92 4.77 8.73 5.35
CA ASP A 92 5.89 9.49 4.81
C ASP A 92 6.78 8.72 3.79
N CYS A 93 6.19 7.80 3.01
CA CYS A 93 6.90 7.01 2.00
C CYS A 93 6.84 7.68 0.62
N SER A 94 7.96 7.69 -0.10
CA SER A 94 8.10 8.25 -1.46
C SER A 94 7.90 7.17 -2.53
N PHE A 95 6.71 6.57 -2.62
CA PHE A 95 6.40 5.65 -3.72
C PHE A 95 6.13 6.44 -5.01
N GLY A 96 6.96 6.27 -6.05
CA GLY A 96 6.81 6.88 -7.38
C GLY A 96 7.77 8.05 -7.68
N ASP A 97 7.86 8.43 -8.96
CA ASP A 97 8.99 9.17 -9.56
C ASP A 97 9.23 10.62 -9.08
N GLU A 98 8.41 11.19 -8.18
CA GLU A 98 8.65 12.55 -7.67
C GLU A 98 8.69 12.58 -6.15
N ALA A 99 9.92 12.79 -5.65
CA ALA A 99 10.26 12.98 -4.26
C ALA A 99 9.68 14.30 -3.69
N MET A 100 8.36 14.43 -3.56
CA MET A 100 7.73 15.41 -2.68
C MET A 100 6.31 14.97 -2.29
N SER A 101 6.19 14.46 -1.06
CA SER A 101 4.97 14.47 -0.21
C SER A 101 3.73 13.66 -0.63
N ASN A 102 3.67 13.03 -1.79
CA ASN A 102 2.55 12.17 -2.17
C ASN A 102 3.06 10.80 -2.59
N CYS A 103 2.63 9.74 -1.90
CA CYS A 103 2.70 8.39 -2.46
C CYS A 103 1.96 8.39 -3.81
N SER A 104 2.70 8.36 -4.91
CA SER A 104 2.21 8.31 -6.28
C SER A 104 1.77 6.88 -6.61
N VAL A 105 0.76 6.41 -5.87
CA VAL A 105 0.15 5.09 -6.04
C VAL A 105 -0.63 5.08 -7.36
N ASN A 106 -0.37 4.10 -8.21
CA ASN A 106 -1.14 3.95 -9.44
C ASN A 106 -2.54 3.37 -9.16
N PHE A 107 -3.43 3.55 -10.12
CA PHE A 107 -4.82 3.14 -9.95
C PHE A 107 -5.00 1.61 -9.89
N GLU A 108 -4.15 0.86 -10.60
CA GLU A 108 -4.07 -0.60 -10.49
C GLU A 108 -3.82 -1.06 -9.04
N THR A 109 -2.86 -0.45 -8.36
CA THR A 109 -2.53 -0.76 -6.97
C THR A 109 -3.68 -0.42 -6.03
N CYS A 110 -4.43 0.65 -6.30
CA CYS A 110 -5.65 0.98 -5.56
C CYS A 110 -6.72 -0.12 -5.70
N LYS A 111 -6.91 -0.69 -6.90
CA LYS A 111 -7.83 -1.82 -7.13
C LYS A 111 -7.36 -3.07 -6.36
N LEU A 112 -6.07 -3.38 -6.41
CA LEU A 112 -5.49 -4.51 -5.66
C LEU A 112 -5.64 -4.33 -4.14
N LEU A 113 -5.43 -3.12 -3.62
CA LEU A 113 -5.68 -2.79 -2.22
C LEU A 113 -7.13 -3.06 -1.82
N ALA A 114 -8.09 -2.59 -2.62
CA ALA A 114 -9.51 -2.75 -2.35
C ALA A 114 -9.93 -4.24 -2.35
N GLN A 115 -9.38 -5.03 -3.28
CA GLN A 115 -9.61 -6.47 -3.36
C GLN A 115 -9.02 -7.22 -2.16
N LYS A 116 -7.76 -6.95 -1.81
CA LYS A 116 -7.03 -7.69 -0.78
C LYS A 116 -7.49 -7.32 0.63
N LEU A 117 -7.62 -6.03 0.92
CA LEU A 117 -7.95 -5.51 2.25
C LEU A 117 -9.43 -5.19 2.34
N SER A 118 -10.23 -6.25 2.24
CA SER A 118 -11.66 -6.17 2.02
C SER A 118 -12.45 -5.47 3.16
N GLY A 119 -11.84 -5.26 4.33
CA GLY A 119 -12.40 -4.50 5.45
C GLY A 119 -12.12 -2.99 5.42
N LEU A 120 -11.48 -2.48 4.37
CA LEU A 120 -11.13 -1.07 4.21
C LEU A 120 -11.97 -0.44 3.09
N ASN A 121 -12.37 0.81 3.28
CA ASN A 121 -12.73 1.68 2.17
C ASN A 121 -11.45 2.24 1.57
N VAL A 122 -11.33 2.13 0.24
CA VAL A 122 -10.23 2.69 -0.54
C VAL A 122 -10.82 3.84 -1.34
N GLU A 123 -10.45 5.06 -1.00
CA GLU A 123 -10.95 6.27 -1.66
C GLU A 123 -9.84 6.95 -2.43
N VAL A 124 -10.07 7.11 -3.74
CA VAL A 124 -9.23 7.88 -4.63
C VAL A 124 -9.82 9.29 -4.75
N ILE A 125 -9.03 10.30 -4.39
CA ILE A 125 -9.39 11.71 -4.51
C ILE A 125 -8.58 12.27 -5.68
N ASP A 126 -9.26 12.57 -6.79
CA ASP A 126 -8.60 13.03 -8.00
C ASP A 126 -9.49 14.05 -8.75
N GLU A 127 -8.95 15.25 -8.94
CA GLU A 127 -9.64 16.36 -9.60
C GLU A 127 -9.58 16.26 -11.13
N ARG A 128 -8.76 15.36 -11.68
CA ARG A 128 -8.58 15.17 -13.12
C ARG A 128 -9.70 14.33 -13.75
N GLY A 129 -10.76 14.02 -13.00
CA GLY A 129 -11.88 13.19 -13.42
C GLY A 129 -11.78 11.73 -12.95
N HIS A 130 -12.71 10.90 -13.43
CA HIS A 130 -12.82 9.50 -13.01
C HIS A 130 -11.53 8.72 -13.31
N PRO A 131 -10.95 7.96 -12.36
CA PRO A 131 -9.65 7.32 -12.54
C PRO A 131 -9.61 6.29 -13.69
N ASP A 132 -10.72 5.59 -13.97
CA ASP A 132 -10.83 4.68 -15.13
C ASP A 132 -10.75 5.38 -16.51
N THR A 133 -10.82 6.72 -16.62
CA THR A 133 -10.63 7.40 -17.93
C THR A 133 -9.18 7.48 -18.37
N ARG A 134 -8.25 7.03 -17.51
CA ARG A 134 -6.80 7.06 -17.74
C ARG A 134 -6.25 5.64 -17.65
N PRO A 135 -5.07 5.37 -18.23
CA PRO A 135 -4.37 4.11 -18.03
C PRO A 135 -4.21 3.77 -16.54
N GLU A 136 -4.33 2.49 -16.17
CA GLU A 136 -4.24 2.07 -14.76
C GLU A 136 -2.86 2.30 -14.13
N SER A 137 -1.83 2.44 -14.98
CA SER A 137 -0.49 2.82 -14.59
C SER A 137 -0.38 4.29 -14.15
N CYS A 138 -1.36 5.14 -14.47
CA CYS A 138 -1.35 6.54 -14.07
C CYS A 138 -1.49 6.69 -12.55
N PRO A 139 -0.71 7.58 -11.94
CA PRO A 139 -0.80 7.84 -10.51
C PRO A 139 -2.08 8.60 -10.15
N VAL A 140 -2.69 8.20 -9.04
CA VAL A 140 -3.87 8.89 -8.50
C VAL A 140 -3.47 10.16 -7.76
N GLY A 141 -4.41 11.12 -7.65
CA GLY A 141 -4.15 12.39 -6.97
C GLY A 141 -3.83 12.19 -5.49
N LYS A 142 -4.77 11.62 -4.73
CA LYS A 142 -4.57 11.19 -3.34
C LYS A 142 -5.30 9.88 -3.09
N LEU A 143 -4.71 9.04 -2.24
CA LEU A 143 -5.31 7.81 -1.76
C LEU A 143 -5.62 7.94 -0.27
N TYR A 144 -6.85 7.68 0.12
CA TYR A 144 -7.27 7.64 1.51
C TYR A 144 -7.86 6.26 1.82
N THR A 145 -7.32 5.58 2.84
CA THR A 145 -7.80 4.26 3.25
C THR A 145 -8.20 4.26 4.71
N TYR A 146 -9.34 3.66 5.03
CA TYR A 146 -9.82 3.58 6.41
C TYR A 146 -10.72 2.37 6.62
N LYS A 147 -10.66 1.81 7.83
CA LYS A 147 -11.59 0.76 8.26
C LYS A 147 -12.93 1.39 8.63
N THR A 148 -14.02 0.77 8.22
CA THR A 148 -15.39 1.20 8.54
C THR A 148 -16.27 -0.01 8.82
N VAL A 149 -17.25 0.18 9.71
CA VAL A 149 -18.34 -0.79 9.93
C VAL A 149 -19.64 -0.35 9.25
N SER A 150 -19.72 0.91 8.79
CA SER A 150 -20.89 1.49 8.13
C SER A 150 -20.88 1.30 6.61
N GLY A 151 -19.85 0.64 6.07
CA GLY A 151 -19.65 0.52 4.63
C GLY A 151 -19.29 1.84 3.97
N ARG A 152 -19.69 2.01 2.71
CA ARG A 152 -19.34 3.18 1.91
C ARG A 152 -20.07 4.43 2.39
N ARG A 153 -19.40 5.57 2.34
CA ARG A 153 -20.07 6.85 2.56
C ARG A 153 -20.86 7.25 1.32
N PHE A 154 -22.08 7.74 1.53
CA PHE A 154 -23.01 8.11 0.45
C PHE A 154 -22.85 9.57 -0.02
N ASN A 155 -22.08 10.38 0.71
CA ASN A 155 -21.94 11.83 0.49
C ASN A 155 -20.59 12.21 -0.14
N THR A 156 -20.08 11.38 -1.05
CA THR A 156 -18.84 11.67 -1.77
C THR A 156 -19.01 12.86 -2.72
N ARG A 157 -18.03 13.76 -2.75
CA ARG A 157 -17.97 14.83 -3.77
C ARG A 157 -17.57 14.24 -5.13
N GLY A 158 -17.85 14.94 -6.23
CA GLY A 158 -17.62 14.46 -7.60
C GLY A 158 -16.16 14.22 -8.02
N PHE A 159 -15.21 14.39 -7.11
CA PHE A 159 -13.78 14.10 -7.30
C PHE A 159 -13.27 13.00 -6.35
N VAL A 160 -14.18 12.35 -5.60
CA VAL A 160 -13.88 11.25 -4.68
C VAL A 160 -14.52 9.98 -5.22
N TRP A 161 -13.70 8.96 -5.43
CA TRP A 161 -14.09 7.68 -6.01
C TRP A 161 -13.78 6.57 -5.01
N ILE A 162 -14.82 5.84 -4.57
CA ILE A 162 -14.64 4.67 -3.69
C ILE A 162 -14.41 3.45 -4.58
N ILE A 163 -13.25 2.81 -4.43
CA ILE A 163 -12.85 1.68 -5.27
C ILE A 163 -13.49 0.39 -4.74
N ASP A 164 -14.16 -0.34 -5.64
CA ASP A 164 -14.87 -1.57 -5.32
C ASP A 164 -13.99 -2.81 -5.50
N LYS A 165 -14.25 -3.85 -4.68
CA LYS A 165 -13.72 -5.22 -4.79
C LYS A 165 -14.10 -5.87 -6.12
N ASN A 166 -15.30 -5.54 -6.63
CA ASN A 166 -15.78 -6.02 -7.92
C ASN A 166 -15.65 -4.88 -8.92
N SER A 167 -14.48 -4.74 -9.53
CA SER A 167 -14.32 -3.94 -10.75
C SER A 167 -14.95 -4.68 -11.95
N VAL A 168 -16.22 -5.07 -11.82
CA VAL A 168 -17.13 -5.22 -12.95
C VAL A 168 -18.20 -4.16 -12.73
N VAL A 169 -18.08 -3.12 -13.53
CA VAL A 169 -18.92 -1.94 -13.62
C VAL A 169 -20.38 -2.23 -13.23
N MET A 170 -20.81 -1.82 -12.04
CA MET A 170 -22.21 -1.42 -11.87
C MET A 170 -22.28 0.04 -12.28
N TYR A 171 -22.68 0.27 -13.52
CA TYR A 171 -23.28 1.54 -13.91
C TYR A 171 -24.44 1.75 -12.95
N PHE A 172 -24.24 2.55 -11.90
CA PHE A 172 -25.35 3.08 -11.11
C PHE A 172 -26.09 4.04 -12.03
N TRP A 173 -27.04 3.48 -12.79
CA TRP A 173 -28.15 4.26 -13.31
C TRP A 173 -28.80 4.94 -12.12
N SER A 174 -28.79 6.27 -12.15
CA SER A 174 -29.56 7.11 -11.25
C SER A 174 -31.02 6.64 -11.28
N CYS A 175 -31.50 6.02 -10.21
CA CYS A 175 -32.92 5.91 -9.97
C CYS A 175 -33.29 7.08 -9.07
N SER A 176 -33.67 8.20 -9.70
CA SER A 176 -34.40 9.27 -9.04
C SER A 176 -35.70 8.67 -8.51
N VAL A 177 -35.89 8.69 -7.19
CA VAL A 177 -37.22 8.48 -6.62
C VAL A 177 -37.96 9.80 -6.75
N VAL A 178 -38.95 9.83 -7.64
CA VAL A 178 -40.15 10.65 -7.46
C VAL A 178 -41.15 9.79 -6.71
#